data_AF-A0ABD3WUP4-F1
#
_entry.id   AF-A0ABD3WUP4-F1
#
_cell.length_a   1.000
_cell.length_b   1.000
_cell.length_c   1.000
_cell.angle_alpha   90.00
_cell.angle_beta   90.00
_cell.angle_gamma   90.00
#
_symmetry.space_group_name_H-M   'P 1'
#
loop_
_entity.id
_entity.type
_entity.pdbx_description
1 polymer ?
#
loop_
_entity_poly.entity_id
_entity_poly.type
_entity_poly.pdbx_seq_one_letter_code
_entity_poly.pdbx_strand_id
1 'polypeptide(L)'
;MNKLDMSSLCCCPKTLARQLTCIELRLIRGICREDLIQGCKTNSSTSVSKNYNDYVQWCNRLGSLVDTQLTMSKNNRPRRTRMLTSYFLHVAIECISNGNFNSAIIILIRLDISPASKLQNMWADHNWTHFNKLKHLIDPNRNFSNYRAYLQVAKDRTETDKNVTDKIFIPYFELLMKDLYVADDVSSRSSKDSGDLTFQIERSIQYLEIWKKAQCSFKEIPIITEYLESAAILDQTCQVRLMQSESLAPCRSNSRSEHSLVGITEAIKWLRVKMDRLFSQ
;
A
#
# COMPACT_ATOMS: atom_id res chain seq x y z
N MET A 1 14.72 -23.33 11.73
CA MET A 1 13.95 -22.25 12.40
C MET A 1 12.47 -22.48 12.13
N ASN A 2 11.68 -22.68 13.19
CA ASN A 2 10.22 -22.68 13.08
C ASN A 2 9.80 -21.29 12.59
N LYS A 3 9.38 -21.19 11.32
CA LYS A 3 8.89 -19.93 10.74
C LYS A 3 7.56 -19.60 11.42
N LEU A 4 7.59 -18.69 12.40
CA LEU A 4 6.39 -18.17 13.04
C LEU A 4 5.49 -17.55 11.97
N ASP A 5 4.24 -18.01 11.91
CA ASP A 5 3.22 -17.49 11.01
C ASP A 5 2.60 -16.24 11.64
N MET A 6 2.45 -15.17 10.87
CA MET A 6 1.91 -13.92 11.38
C MET A 6 0.49 -14.09 11.98
N SER A 7 -0.34 -14.96 11.38
CA SER A 7 -1.69 -15.22 11.89
C SER A 7 -1.70 -16.01 13.21
N SER A 8 -0.61 -16.72 13.52
CA SER A 8 -0.39 -17.38 14.82
C SER A 8 0.14 -16.43 15.88
N LEU A 9 0.89 -15.40 15.49
CA LEU A 9 1.43 -14.38 16.38
C LEU A 9 0.38 -13.31 16.74
N CYS A 10 -0.46 -12.95 15.77
CA CYS A 10 -1.56 -12.01 15.95
C CYS A 10 -2.80 -12.57 15.26
N CYS A 11 -3.72 -13.15 16.03
CA CYS A 11 -4.97 -13.69 15.51
C CYS A 11 -6.04 -12.62 15.29
N CYS A 12 -5.84 -11.40 15.80
CA CYS A 12 -6.81 -10.31 15.77
C CYS A 12 -6.45 -9.27 14.68
N PRO A 13 -7.21 -9.17 13.57
CA PRO A 13 -6.94 -8.23 12.50
C PRO A 13 -6.83 -6.77 12.96
N LYS A 14 -7.71 -6.37 13.88
CA LYS A 14 -7.71 -5.03 14.49
C LYS A 14 -6.43 -4.72 15.25
N THR A 15 -5.87 -5.72 15.93
CA THR A 15 -4.61 -5.56 16.65
C THR A 15 -3.46 -5.34 15.68
N LEU A 16 -3.39 -6.15 14.61
CA LEU A 16 -2.37 -5.98 13.58
C LEU A 16 -2.49 -4.62 12.88
N ALA A 17 -3.70 -4.21 12.49
CA ALA A 17 -3.95 -2.92 11.85
C ALA A 17 -3.50 -1.74 12.72
N ARG A 18 -3.68 -1.83 14.05
CA ARG A 18 -3.16 -0.82 15.00
C ARG A 18 -1.64 -0.80 15.02
N GLN A 19 -0.97 -1.95 15.03
CA GLN A 19 0.50 -2.01 14.99
C GLN A 19 1.05 -1.44 13.68
N LEU A 20 0.45 -1.79 12.53
CA LEU A 20 0.80 -1.20 11.23
C LEU A 20 0.66 0.33 11.27
N THR A 21 -0.44 0.83 11.84
CA THR A 21 -0.68 2.28 12.00
C THR A 21 0.36 2.96 12.89
N CYS A 22 0.80 2.32 13.98
CA CYS A 22 1.84 2.87 14.84
C CYS A 22 3.19 2.99 14.11
N ILE A 23 3.63 1.91 13.45
CA ILE A 23 4.88 1.88 12.69
C ILE A 23 4.85 2.96 11.61
N GLU A 24 3.77 3.02 10.86
CA GLU A 24 3.65 3.90 9.71
C GLU A 24 3.58 5.38 10.12
N LEU A 25 2.86 5.69 11.19
CA LEU A 25 2.83 7.04 11.75
C LEU A 25 4.20 7.46 12.30
N ARG A 26 4.94 6.53 12.94
CA ARG A 26 6.31 6.79 13.41
C ARG A 26 7.25 7.12 12.25
N LEU A 27 7.19 6.37 11.16
CA LEU A 27 8.05 6.57 10.01
C LEU A 27 7.69 7.85 9.22
N ILE A 28 6.39 8.10 8.97
CA ILE A 28 5.94 9.27 8.20
C ILE A 28 6.20 10.59 8.94
N ARG A 29 6.23 10.56 10.28
CA ARG A 29 6.65 11.71 11.09
C ARG A 29 8.11 12.10 10.88
N GLY A 30 8.96 11.15 10.49
CA GLY A 30 10.36 11.39 10.16
C GLY A 30 10.57 12.04 8.79
N ILE A 31 9.59 11.95 7.88
CA ILE A 31 9.67 12.54 6.54
C ILE A 31 9.43 14.05 6.65
N CYS A 32 10.38 14.88 6.25
CA CYS A 32 10.18 16.32 6.12
C CYS A 32 9.73 16.74 4.72
N ARG A 33 9.41 18.01 4.55
CA ARG A 33 9.05 18.60 3.25
C ARG A 33 10.13 18.36 2.20
N GLU A 34 11.39 18.57 2.56
CA GLU A 34 12.54 18.46 1.65
C GLU A 34 12.70 17.01 1.17
N ASP A 35 12.42 16.04 2.05
CA ASP A 35 12.41 14.62 1.72
C ASP A 35 11.40 14.29 0.62
N LEU A 36 10.21 14.89 0.65
CA LEU A 36 9.17 14.67 -0.36
C LEU A 36 9.53 15.32 -1.70
N ILE A 37 10.04 16.56 -1.67
CA ILE A 37 10.45 17.27 -2.88
C ILE A 37 11.63 16.55 -3.54
N GLN A 38 12.57 16.04 -2.73
CA GLN A 38 13.68 15.27 -3.25
C GLN A 38 13.23 13.91 -3.78
N GLY A 39 12.42 13.18 -3.00
CA GLY A 39 11.91 11.86 -3.33
C GLY A 39 11.05 11.84 -4.60
N CYS A 40 10.35 12.94 -4.93
CA CYS A 40 9.62 13.02 -6.20
C CYS A 40 10.56 13.22 -7.39
N LYS A 41 11.65 13.98 -7.25
CA LYS A 41 12.59 14.33 -8.34
C LYS A 41 13.55 13.22 -8.74
N THR A 42 13.94 12.38 -7.80
CA THR A 42 15.09 11.48 -7.98
C THR A 42 14.65 10.09 -8.43
N ASN A 43 15.14 9.62 -9.59
CA ASN A 43 15.11 8.20 -9.94
C ASN A 43 16.32 7.42 -9.36
N SER A 44 17.27 8.10 -8.69
CA SER A 44 18.51 7.52 -8.15
C SER A 44 18.51 7.46 -6.62
N SER A 45 18.82 6.29 -6.06
CA SER A 45 18.82 6.00 -4.62
C SER A 45 19.90 6.73 -3.81
N THR A 46 20.87 7.38 -4.45
CA THR A 46 22.06 7.97 -3.80
C THR A 46 21.86 9.39 -3.29
N SER A 47 20.83 10.11 -3.74
CA SER A 47 20.57 11.48 -3.30
C SER A 47 19.48 11.58 -2.24
N VAL A 48 18.58 10.60 -2.12
CA VAL A 48 17.37 10.70 -1.28
C VAL A 48 17.68 10.52 0.20
N SER A 49 16.99 11.27 1.06
CA SER A 49 17.19 11.18 2.50
C SER A 49 16.92 9.78 3.07
N LYS A 50 17.55 9.51 4.21
CA LYS A 50 17.38 8.25 4.94
C LYS A 50 15.91 8.03 5.34
N ASN A 51 15.21 9.07 5.83
CA ASN A 51 13.85 8.93 6.33
C ASN A 51 12.85 8.56 5.22
N TYR A 52 12.99 9.17 4.04
CA TYR A 52 12.19 8.78 2.87
C TYR A 52 12.48 7.35 2.46
N ASN A 53 13.76 6.98 2.37
CA ASN A 53 14.17 5.62 2.01
C ASN A 53 13.64 4.58 3.00
N ASP A 54 13.72 4.84 4.31
CA ASP A 54 13.20 3.96 5.36
C ASP A 54 11.68 3.76 5.20
N TYR A 55 10.93 4.81 4.85
CA TYR A 55 9.49 4.72 4.63
C TYR A 55 9.12 3.94 3.36
N VAL A 56 9.85 4.17 2.26
CA VAL A 56 9.68 3.40 1.02
C VAL A 56 10.02 1.93 1.26
N GLN A 57 11.12 1.64 1.98
CA GLN A 57 11.49 0.29 2.36
C GLN A 57 10.41 -0.37 3.20
N TRP A 58 9.80 0.34 4.15
CA TRP A 58 8.66 -0.15 4.93
C TRP A 58 7.46 -0.52 4.04
N CYS A 59 7.07 0.33 3.09
CA CYS A 59 5.97 0.05 2.17
C CYS A 59 6.23 -1.23 1.34
N ASN A 60 7.44 -1.35 0.78
CA ASN A 60 7.87 -2.53 0.03
C ASN A 60 7.89 -3.78 0.90
N ARG A 61 8.38 -3.63 2.14
CA ARG A 61 8.46 -4.69 3.14
C ARG A 61 7.07 -5.21 3.50
N LEU A 62 6.10 -4.34 3.79
CA LEU A 62 4.73 -4.73 4.08
C LEU A 62 4.13 -5.54 2.92
N GLY A 63 4.26 -5.05 1.68
CA GLY A 63 3.78 -5.77 0.51
C GLY A 63 4.38 -7.17 0.40
N SER A 64 5.70 -7.25 0.56
CA SER A 64 6.44 -8.52 0.44
C SER A 64 6.17 -9.49 1.60
N LEU A 65 5.86 -8.97 2.80
CA LEU A 65 5.44 -9.76 3.94
C LEU A 65 4.09 -10.41 3.65
N VAL A 66 3.11 -9.66 3.14
CA VAL A 66 1.80 -10.19 2.73
C VAL A 66 1.98 -11.30 1.69
N ASP A 67 2.76 -11.04 0.64
CA ASP A 67 3.04 -12.01 -0.42
C ASP A 67 3.71 -13.28 0.15
N THR A 68 4.66 -13.10 1.07
CA THR A 68 5.34 -14.21 1.77
C THR A 68 4.36 -15.06 2.56
N GLN A 69 3.48 -14.45 3.37
CA GLN A 69 2.50 -15.20 4.17
C GLN A 69 1.52 -15.97 3.27
N LEU A 70 1.06 -15.36 2.17
CA LEU A 70 0.14 -16.01 1.22
C LEU A 70 0.81 -17.17 0.45
N THR A 71 2.13 -17.09 0.23
CA THR A 71 2.90 -18.09 -0.53
C THR A 71 3.42 -19.23 0.34
N MET A 72 3.72 -18.97 1.62
CA MET A 72 4.27 -19.93 2.58
C MET A 72 3.21 -20.92 3.08
N SER A 73 2.99 -22.03 2.34
CA SER A 73 2.21 -23.16 2.83
C SER A 73 2.52 -24.47 2.07
N LYS A 74 3.33 -25.36 2.64
CA LYS A 74 3.67 -26.65 1.99
C LYS A 74 2.52 -27.68 1.98
N ASN A 75 1.58 -27.63 2.93
CA ASN A 75 0.43 -28.55 3.03
C ASN A 75 -0.89 -27.77 3.15
N ASN A 76 -1.98 -28.24 2.53
CA ASN A 76 -3.33 -27.62 2.58
C ASN A 76 -3.40 -26.15 2.11
N ARG A 77 -2.62 -25.80 1.07
CA ARG A 77 -2.48 -24.44 0.54
C ARG A 77 -3.82 -23.74 0.25
N PRO A 78 -4.82 -24.31 -0.45
CA PRO A 78 -6.03 -23.56 -0.79
C PRO A 78 -6.82 -23.06 0.43
N ARG A 79 -6.99 -23.91 1.46
CA ARG A 79 -7.72 -23.55 2.69
C ARG A 79 -6.96 -22.50 3.49
N ARG A 80 -5.65 -22.66 3.64
CA ARG A 80 -4.81 -21.73 4.39
C ARG A 80 -4.69 -20.38 3.69
N THR A 81 -4.46 -20.37 2.38
CA THR A 81 -4.47 -19.16 1.57
C THR A 81 -5.81 -18.45 1.68
N ARG A 82 -6.96 -19.17 1.66
CA ARG A 82 -8.28 -18.56 1.93
C ARG A 82 -8.37 -17.89 3.29
N MET A 83 -7.97 -18.58 4.35
CA MET A 83 -7.98 -18.03 5.71
C MET A 83 -7.11 -16.76 5.81
N LEU A 84 -5.91 -16.80 5.24
CA LEU A 84 -4.99 -15.65 5.24
C LEU A 84 -5.51 -14.49 4.40
N THR A 85 -6.09 -14.75 3.21
CA THR A 85 -6.74 -13.72 2.40
C THR A 85 -7.88 -13.04 3.17
N SER A 86 -8.73 -13.81 3.83
CA SER A 86 -9.81 -13.26 4.67
C SER A 86 -9.25 -12.46 5.86
N TYR A 87 -8.20 -12.96 6.50
CA TYR A 87 -7.55 -12.29 7.61
C TYR A 87 -6.97 -10.94 7.18
N PHE A 88 -6.17 -10.90 6.11
CA PHE A 88 -5.59 -9.66 5.57
C PHE A 88 -6.64 -8.69 5.04
N LEU A 89 -7.76 -9.19 4.51
CA LEU A 89 -8.88 -8.34 4.14
C LEU A 89 -9.45 -7.61 5.36
N HIS A 90 -9.69 -8.33 6.46
CA HIS A 90 -10.13 -7.70 7.70
C HIS A 90 -9.08 -6.74 8.26
N VAL A 91 -7.78 -7.04 8.13
CA VAL A 91 -6.70 -6.10 8.50
C VAL A 91 -6.81 -4.82 7.67
N ALA A 92 -7.02 -4.91 6.36
CA ALA A 92 -7.15 -3.74 5.49
C ALA A 92 -8.38 -2.87 5.86
N ILE A 93 -9.51 -3.50 6.21
CA ILE A 93 -10.72 -2.81 6.68
C ILE A 93 -10.44 -2.06 7.99
N GLU A 94 -9.74 -2.70 8.92
CA GLU A 94 -9.35 -2.07 10.19
C GLU A 94 -8.32 -0.95 9.97
N CYS A 95 -7.40 -1.10 9.00
CA CYS A 95 -6.49 -0.01 8.60
C CYS A 95 -7.26 1.20 8.08
N ILE A 96 -8.26 1.02 7.20
CA ILE A 96 -9.15 2.10 6.75
C ILE A 96 -9.87 2.75 7.94
N SER A 97 -10.39 1.94 8.86
CA SER A 97 -11.09 2.43 10.06
C SER A 97 -10.18 3.25 10.98
N ASN A 98 -8.89 2.93 11.02
CA ASN A 98 -7.88 3.69 11.75
C ASN A 98 -7.37 4.93 10.98
N GLY A 99 -7.85 5.18 9.76
CA GLY A 99 -7.35 6.24 8.88
C GLY A 99 -6.01 5.93 8.21
N ASN A 100 -5.54 4.68 8.28
CA ASN A 100 -4.32 4.23 7.63
C ASN A 100 -4.59 3.67 6.23
N PHE A 101 -4.73 4.57 5.25
CA PHE A 101 -5.02 4.19 3.87
C PHE A 101 -3.81 3.58 3.17
N ASN A 102 -2.58 3.98 3.51
CA ASN A 102 -1.40 3.46 2.85
C ASN A 102 -1.24 1.94 3.09
N SER A 103 -1.23 1.49 4.35
CA SER A 103 -1.20 0.05 4.65
C SER A 103 -2.40 -0.69 4.07
N ALA A 104 -3.61 -0.13 4.17
CA ALA A 104 -4.81 -0.76 3.63
C ALA A 104 -4.68 -1.02 2.12
N ILE A 105 -4.28 0.00 1.37
CA ILE A 105 -4.17 -0.06 -0.09
C ILE A 105 -3.05 -1.00 -0.51
N ILE A 106 -1.89 -0.98 0.16
CA ILE A 106 -0.80 -1.94 -0.08
C ILE A 106 -1.31 -3.38 0.07
N ILE A 107 -2.00 -3.68 1.18
CA ILE A 107 -2.57 -5.02 1.43
C ILE A 107 -3.60 -5.38 0.36
N LEU A 108 -4.55 -4.49 0.05
CA LEU A 108 -5.59 -4.76 -0.95
C LEU A 108 -5.00 -5.02 -2.35
N ILE A 109 -4.00 -4.25 -2.76
CA ILE A 109 -3.27 -4.46 -4.03
C ILE A 109 -2.60 -5.84 -4.02
N ARG A 110 -1.91 -6.22 -2.93
CA ARG A 110 -1.28 -7.55 -2.83
C ARG A 110 -2.30 -8.68 -2.90
N LEU A 111 -3.43 -8.54 -2.23
CA LEU A 111 -4.52 -9.52 -2.29
C LEU A 111 -5.11 -9.66 -3.70
N ASP A 112 -5.18 -8.57 -4.47
CA ASP A 112 -5.73 -8.59 -5.83
C ASP A 112 -4.78 -9.23 -6.86
N ILE A 113 -3.48 -8.97 -6.76
CA ILE A 113 -2.47 -9.53 -7.68
C ILE A 113 -1.96 -10.92 -7.26
N SER A 114 -2.19 -11.33 -6.00
CA SER A 114 -1.81 -12.65 -5.51
C SER A 114 -2.51 -13.75 -6.31
N PRO A 115 -1.88 -14.91 -6.59
CA PRO A 115 -2.58 -16.05 -7.22
C PRO A 115 -3.80 -16.53 -6.42
N ALA A 116 -3.86 -16.21 -5.12
CA ALA A 116 -5.04 -16.41 -4.29
C ALA A 116 -6.29 -15.72 -4.87
N SER A 117 -6.10 -14.61 -5.57
CA SER A 117 -7.15 -13.87 -6.27
C SER A 117 -7.79 -14.67 -7.41
N LYS A 118 -7.12 -15.69 -7.95
CA LYS A 118 -7.73 -16.59 -8.95
C LYS A 118 -8.68 -17.63 -8.32
N LEU A 119 -8.60 -17.83 -7.00
CA LEU A 119 -9.47 -18.74 -6.25
C LEU A 119 -10.80 -18.07 -5.81
N GLN A 120 -11.02 -16.81 -6.18
CA GLN A 120 -12.21 -16.01 -5.88
C GLN A 120 -13.53 -16.67 -6.29
N ASN A 121 -13.55 -17.27 -7.49
CA ASN A 121 -14.75 -17.93 -8.03
C ASN A 121 -15.11 -19.22 -7.27
N MET A 122 -14.21 -19.73 -6.43
CA MET A 122 -14.44 -20.95 -5.65
C MET A 122 -14.97 -20.65 -4.25
N TRP A 123 -14.87 -19.41 -3.77
CA TRP A 123 -15.07 -19.05 -2.37
C TRP A 123 -16.28 -18.13 -2.24
N ALA A 124 -17.48 -18.69 -2.40
CA ALA A 124 -18.76 -18.04 -2.15
C ALA A 124 -18.88 -17.64 -0.66
N ASP A 125 -18.27 -16.52 -0.28
CA ASP A 125 -18.18 -16.08 1.11
C ASP A 125 -18.50 -14.59 1.23
N HIS A 126 -19.21 -14.21 2.30
CA HIS A 126 -19.71 -12.85 2.56
C HIS A 126 -18.60 -11.79 2.63
N ASN A 127 -17.38 -12.23 2.98
CA ASN A 127 -16.19 -11.39 2.99
C ASN A 127 -15.80 -10.89 1.58
N TRP A 128 -16.12 -11.65 0.52
CA TRP A 128 -15.77 -11.26 -0.84
C TRP A 128 -16.61 -10.09 -1.37
N THR A 129 -17.88 -10.01 -0.97
CA THR A 129 -18.74 -8.86 -1.28
C THR A 129 -18.18 -7.57 -0.68
N HIS A 130 -17.64 -7.64 0.53
CA HIS A 130 -16.95 -6.50 1.17
C HIS A 130 -15.65 -6.15 0.44
N PHE A 131 -14.84 -7.14 0.05
CA PHE A 131 -13.65 -6.89 -0.75
C PHE A 131 -13.97 -6.21 -2.08
N ASN A 132 -14.97 -6.67 -2.83
CA ASN A 132 -15.36 -6.07 -4.11
C ASN A 132 -15.81 -4.61 -3.94
N LYS A 133 -16.46 -4.27 -2.83
CA LYS A 133 -16.78 -2.87 -2.50
C LYS A 133 -15.51 -2.05 -2.26
N LEU A 134 -14.53 -2.61 -1.56
CA LEU A 134 -13.26 -1.94 -1.24
C LEU A 134 -12.32 -1.86 -2.45
N LYS A 135 -12.42 -2.77 -3.42
CA LYS A 135 -11.69 -2.70 -4.69
C LYS A 135 -11.93 -1.37 -5.42
N HIS A 136 -13.13 -0.80 -5.30
CA HIS A 136 -13.39 0.51 -5.88
C HIS A 136 -12.50 1.62 -5.28
N LEU A 137 -12.07 1.51 -4.02
CA LEU A 137 -11.14 2.47 -3.42
C LEU A 137 -9.75 2.39 -4.05
N ILE A 138 -9.30 1.20 -4.47
CA ILE A 138 -7.98 1.01 -5.09
C ILE A 138 -8.01 0.97 -6.61
N ASP A 139 -9.17 1.25 -7.22
CA ASP A 139 -9.31 1.21 -8.67
C ASP A 139 -8.43 2.30 -9.32
N PRO A 140 -7.42 1.93 -10.13
CA PRO A 140 -6.57 2.92 -10.80
C PRO A 140 -7.31 3.69 -11.90
N ASN A 141 -8.51 3.28 -12.30
CA ASN A 141 -9.31 3.95 -13.33
C ASN A 141 -9.56 5.42 -12.98
N ARG A 142 -9.51 6.27 -14.01
CA ARG A 142 -9.65 7.73 -13.88
C ARG A 142 -8.72 8.30 -12.80
N ASN A 143 -7.48 7.80 -12.75
CA ASN A 143 -6.44 8.23 -11.81
C ASN A 143 -6.86 8.14 -10.33
N PHE A 144 -7.38 6.98 -9.91
CA PHE A 144 -7.82 6.75 -8.52
C PHE A 144 -8.97 7.66 -8.07
N SER A 145 -9.90 7.99 -8.97
CA SER A 145 -10.99 8.95 -8.73
C SER A 145 -11.79 8.69 -7.44
N ASN A 146 -12.09 7.42 -7.12
CA ASN A 146 -12.81 7.06 -5.88
C ASN A 146 -12.00 7.36 -4.62
N TYR A 147 -10.72 6.99 -4.59
CA TYR A 147 -9.83 7.33 -3.49
C TYR A 147 -9.66 8.84 -3.37
N ARG A 148 -9.54 9.57 -4.49
CA ARG A 148 -9.44 11.04 -4.49
C ARG A 148 -10.69 11.70 -3.94
N ALA A 149 -11.88 11.20 -4.27
CA ALA A 149 -13.12 11.70 -3.69
C ALA A 149 -13.14 11.53 -2.16
N TYR A 150 -12.67 10.39 -1.66
CA TYR A 150 -12.51 10.16 -0.22
C TYR A 150 -11.47 11.11 0.41
N LEU A 151 -10.31 11.25 -0.23
CA LEU A 151 -9.24 12.16 0.20
C LEU A 151 -9.72 13.61 0.26
N GLN A 152 -10.55 14.04 -0.70
CA GLN A 152 -11.12 15.39 -0.72
C GLN A 152 -12.03 15.62 0.49
N VAL A 153 -12.92 14.69 0.81
CA VAL A 153 -13.77 14.78 2.01
C VAL A 153 -12.92 14.86 3.28
N ALA A 154 -11.80 14.14 3.35
CA ALA A 154 -10.88 14.22 4.49
C ALA A 154 -10.19 15.58 4.59
N LYS A 155 -9.78 16.16 3.46
CA LYS A 155 -9.20 17.50 3.36
C LYS A 155 -10.20 18.58 3.79
N ASP A 156 -11.44 18.54 3.28
CA ASP A 156 -12.49 19.51 3.63
C ASP A 156 -12.82 19.48 5.14
N ARG A 157 -12.80 18.30 5.75
CA ARG A 157 -12.93 18.14 7.21
C ARG A 157 -11.74 18.75 7.97
N THR A 158 -10.54 18.66 7.41
CA THR A 158 -9.33 19.25 8.01
C THR A 158 -9.39 20.78 8.02
N GLU A 159 -10.01 21.38 7.00
CA GLU A 159 -10.18 22.83 6.91
C GLU A 159 -11.27 23.36 7.86
N THR A 160 -12.27 22.54 8.18
CA THR A 160 -13.45 22.93 8.98
C THR A 160 -13.36 22.57 10.47
N ASP A 161 -12.62 21.52 10.83
CA ASP A 161 -12.53 20.98 12.20
C ASP A 161 -11.13 21.17 12.80
N LYS A 162 -11.00 22.05 13.80
CA LYS A 162 -9.73 22.30 14.51
C LYS A 162 -9.22 21.09 15.30
N ASN A 163 -10.08 20.11 15.61
CA ASN A 163 -9.71 18.88 16.32
C ASN A 163 -9.22 17.77 15.36
N VAL A 164 -9.02 18.08 14.07
CA VAL A 164 -8.50 17.11 13.11
C VAL A 164 -7.10 16.60 13.49
N THR A 165 -6.35 17.34 14.31
CA THR A 165 -5.07 16.90 14.88
C THR A 165 -5.19 15.70 15.82
N ASP A 166 -6.40 15.27 16.17
CA ASP A 166 -6.63 14.07 16.97
C ASP A 166 -6.98 12.85 16.08
N LYS A 167 -7.19 13.08 14.78
CA LYS A 167 -7.58 12.04 13.82
C LYS A 167 -6.36 11.62 12.99
N ILE A 168 -6.05 10.32 13.02
CA ILE A 168 -5.01 9.73 12.18
C ILE A 168 -5.50 9.71 10.73
N PHE A 169 -4.66 10.20 9.82
CA PHE A 169 -4.88 10.06 8.38
C PHE A 169 -3.54 9.85 7.68
N ILE A 170 -3.31 8.65 7.16
CA ILE A 170 -2.09 8.29 6.42
C ILE A 170 -2.50 8.06 4.97
N PRO A 171 -2.18 9.00 4.05
CA PRO A 171 -2.57 8.88 2.65
C PRO A 171 -1.79 7.77 1.95
N TYR A 172 -2.37 7.20 0.88
CA TYR A 172 -1.64 6.34 -0.05
C TYR A 172 -0.43 7.08 -0.63
N PHE A 173 0.74 6.67 -0.19
CA PHE A 173 1.98 7.39 -0.39
C PHE A 173 2.42 7.40 -1.85
N GLU A 174 2.28 6.27 -2.56
CA GLU A 174 2.67 6.20 -3.97
C GLU A 174 1.87 7.17 -4.84
N LEU A 175 0.58 7.34 -4.55
CA LEU A 175 -0.26 8.30 -5.28
C LEU A 175 0.10 9.75 -4.91
N LEU A 176 0.37 10.03 -3.64
CA LEU A 176 0.87 11.34 -3.20
C LEU A 176 2.17 11.70 -3.92
N MET A 177 3.14 10.79 -3.94
CA MET A 177 4.44 11.01 -4.59
C MET A 177 4.30 11.19 -6.10
N LYS A 178 3.42 10.42 -6.74
CA LYS A 178 3.08 10.58 -8.15
C LYS A 178 2.52 11.98 -8.45
N ASP A 179 1.61 12.47 -7.61
CA ASP A 179 1.01 13.79 -7.78
C ASP A 179 2.04 14.91 -7.60
N LEU A 180 2.91 14.78 -6.59
CA LEU A 180 4.01 15.72 -6.35
C LEU A 180 5.00 15.75 -7.52
N TYR A 181 5.32 14.60 -8.11
CA TYR A 181 6.18 14.53 -9.29
C TYR A 181 5.54 15.21 -10.51
N VAL A 182 4.28 14.90 -10.81
CA VAL A 182 3.57 15.51 -11.96
C VAL A 182 3.49 17.02 -11.80
N ALA A 183 3.22 17.49 -10.58
CA ALA A 183 3.14 18.91 -10.31
C ALA A 183 4.53 19.61 -10.44
N ASP A 184 5.61 18.98 -10.00
CA ASP A 184 6.96 19.53 -10.12
C ASP A 184 7.45 19.53 -11.59
N ASP A 185 7.20 18.45 -12.33
CA ASP A 185 7.58 18.33 -13.76
C ASP A 185 6.85 19.36 -14.63
N VAL A 186 5.56 19.60 -14.40
CA VAL A 186 4.82 20.62 -15.15
C VAL A 186 5.22 22.04 -14.71
N SER A 187 5.47 22.28 -13.42
CA SER A 187 5.91 23.59 -12.92
C SER A 187 7.30 23.99 -13.43
N SER A 188 8.19 23.02 -13.65
CA SER A 188 9.52 23.27 -14.20
C SER A 188 9.52 23.54 -15.71
N ARG A 189 8.49 23.07 -16.43
CA ARG A 189 8.33 23.25 -17.89
C ARG A 189 7.48 24.45 -18.28
N SER A 190 6.55 24.89 -17.43
CA SER A 190 5.64 26.01 -17.71
C SER A 190 6.09 27.29 -16.99
N SER A 191 6.46 28.32 -17.75
CA SER A 191 6.78 29.65 -17.22
C SER A 191 5.56 30.54 -16.97
N LYS A 192 4.36 30.15 -17.44
CA LYS A 192 3.14 30.98 -17.38
C LYS A 192 2.10 30.55 -16.32
N ASP A 193 2.02 29.26 -15.98
CA ASP A 193 1.05 28.70 -15.00
C ASP A 193 1.71 28.04 -13.78
N SER A 194 2.99 28.33 -13.52
CA SER A 194 3.75 27.73 -12.41
C SER A 194 3.18 28.02 -11.02
N GLY A 195 2.45 29.14 -10.85
CA GLY A 195 1.92 29.58 -9.56
C GLY A 195 0.83 28.66 -8.99
N ASP A 196 -0.17 28.30 -9.80
CA ASP A 196 -1.29 27.44 -9.35
C ASP A 196 -0.80 26.02 -9.00
N LEU A 197 0.13 25.51 -9.79
CA LEU A 197 0.65 24.16 -9.60
C LEU A 197 1.60 24.05 -8.40
N THR A 198 2.44 25.06 -8.18
CA THR A 198 3.23 25.18 -6.95
C THR A 198 2.30 25.24 -5.74
N PHE A 199 1.20 25.98 -5.81
CA PHE A 199 0.20 26.03 -4.74
C PHE A 199 -0.44 24.66 -4.46
N GLN A 200 -0.69 23.83 -5.48
CA GLN A 200 -1.20 22.47 -5.28
C GLN A 200 -0.21 21.54 -4.57
N ILE A 201 1.09 21.67 -4.85
CA ILE A 201 2.17 20.97 -4.13
C ILE A 201 2.18 21.39 -2.67
N GLU A 202 2.23 22.70 -2.43
CA GLU A 202 2.25 23.28 -1.09
C GLU A 202 1.07 22.80 -0.25
N ARG A 203 -0.14 22.85 -0.83
CA ARG A 203 -1.35 22.42 -0.14
C ARG A 203 -1.32 20.93 0.20
N SER A 204 -0.77 20.10 -0.69
CA SER A 204 -0.63 18.65 -0.44
C SER A 204 0.35 18.35 0.68
N ILE A 205 1.49 19.05 0.72
CA ILE A 205 2.48 18.94 1.80
C ILE A 205 1.90 19.46 3.12
N GLN A 206 1.16 20.58 3.09
CA GLN A 206 0.50 21.15 4.26
C GLN A 206 -0.47 20.15 4.91
N TYR A 207 -1.30 19.46 4.12
CA TYR A 207 -2.19 18.44 4.66
C TYR A 207 -1.42 17.30 5.34
N LEU A 208 -0.32 16.84 4.74
CA LEU A 208 0.52 15.81 5.34
C LEU A 208 1.10 16.28 6.68
N GLU A 209 1.60 17.52 6.76
CA GLU A 209 2.11 18.08 8.00
C GLU A 209 1.04 18.21 9.10
N ILE A 210 -0.22 18.47 8.74
CA ILE A 210 -1.32 18.45 9.69
C ILE A 210 -1.56 17.01 10.19
N TRP A 211 -1.66 16.04 9.27
CA TRP A 211 -1.97 14.67 9.65
C TRP A 211 -0.84 13.95 10.40
N LYS A 212 0.43 14.33 10.17
CA LYS A 212 1.59 13.84 10.95
C LYS A 212 1.48 14.17 12.45
N LYS A 213 0.76 15.24 12.81
CA LYS A 213 0.55 15.67 14.21
C LYS A 213 -0.47 14.82 14.96
N ALA A 214 -1.22 13.95 14.26
CA ALA A 214 -2.19 13.04 14.85
C ALA A 214 -1.61 12.29 16.05
N GLN A 215 -2.23 12.35 17.23
CA GLN A 215 -1.82 11.51 18.36
C GLN A 215 -2.31 10.07 18.17
N CYS A 216 -1.39 9.10 18.19
CA CYS A 216 -1.75 7.70 18.16
C CYS A 216 -2.07 7.20 19.57
N SER A 217 -3.34 6.86 19.83
CA SER A 217 -3.77 6.30 21.11
C SER A 217 -3.53 4.79 21.22
N PHE A 218 -3.04 4.16 20.15
CA PHE A 218 -2.78 2.73 20.13
C PHE A 218 -1.46 2.42 20.85
N LYS A 219 -1.48 1.41 21.73
CA LYS A 219 -0.27 0.92 22.39
C LYS A 219 0.48 -0.02 21.46
N GLU A 220 1.78 0.24 21.29
CA GLU A 220 2.67 -0.68 20.57
C GLU A 220 2.83 -1.99 21.33
N ILE A 221 2.88 -3.09 20.58
CA ILE A 221 3.08 -4.45 21.08
C ILE A 221 4.42 -4.94 20.52
N PRO A 222 5.51 -4.89 21.32
CA PRO A 222 6.87 -5.05 20.81
C PRO A 222 7.09 -6.31 19.98
N ILE A 223 6.56 -7.46 20.42
CA ILE A 223 6.73 -8.74 19.71
C ILE A 223 6.10 -8.74 18.31
N ILE A 224 4.98 -8.03 18.11
CA ILE A 224 4.33 -7.93 16.80
C ILE A 224 5.09 -6.93 15.94
N THR A 225 5.49 -5.79 16.49
CA THR A 225 6.27 -4.77 15.79
C THR A 225 7.61 -5.33 15.31
N GLU A 226 8.35 -6.00 16.20
CA GLU A 226 9.62 -6.64 15.87
C GLU A 226 9.45 -7.68 14.76
N TYR A 227 8.41 -8.52 14.82
CA TYR A 227 8.11 -9.45 13.74
C TYR A 227 7.84 -8.72 12.42
N LEU A 228 6.98 -7.69 12.43
CA LEU A 228 6.66 -6.90 11.25
C LEU A 228 7.91 -6.29 10.62
N GLU A 229 8.86 -5.82 11.42
CA GLU A 229 10.08 -5.14 10.99
C GLU A 229 11.26 -6.07 10.64
N SER A 230 11.32 -7.28 11.22
CA SER A 230 12.48 -8.17 11.08
C SER A 230 12.20 -9.55 10.46
N ALA A 231 10.93 -9.99 10.39
CA ALA A 231 10.58 -11.29 9.81
C ALA A 231 11.19 -11.50 8.43
N ALA A 232 11.61 -12.74 8.18
CA ALA A 232 12.15 -13.15 6.89
C ALA A 232 11.08 -13.04 5.80
N ILE A 233 11.42 -12.32 4.73
CA ILE A 233 10.58 -12.11 3.56
C ILE A 233 11.19 -12.90 2.40
N LEU A 234 10.35 -13.58 1.63
CA LEU A 234 10.78 -14.23 0.40
C LEU A 234 11.04 -13.16 -0.66
N ASP A 235 12.19 -13.25 -1.33
CA ASP A 235 12.40 -12.45 -2.54
C ASP A 235 11.41 -12.86 -3.64
N GLN A 236 11.23 -11.97 -4.61
CA GLN A 236 10.23 -12.14 -5.66
C GLN A 236 10.47 -13.42 -6.51
N THR A 237 11.72 -13.80 -6.72
CA THR A 237 12.11 -14.99 -7.47
C THR A 237 11.75 -16.27 -6.72
N CYS A 238 12.01 -16.33 -5.40
CA CYS A 238 11.61 -17.41 -4.52
C CYS A 238 10.09 -17.55 -4.46
N GLN A 239 9.35 -16.45 -4.41
CA GLN A 239 7.88 -16.48 -4.42
C GLN A 239 7.36 -17.11 -5.72
N VAL A 240 7.83 -16.63 -6.89
CA VAL A 240 7.45 -17.16 -8.21
C VAL A 240 7.78 -18.65 -8.31
N ARG A 241 8.99 -19.04 -7.89
CA ARG A 241 9.45 -20.43 -7.99
C ARG A 241 8.62 -21.37 -7.15
N LEU A 242 8.25 -20.98 -5.93
CA LEU A 242 7.36 -21.76 -5.07
C LEU A 242 6.00 -21.94 -5.75
N MET A 243 5.38 -20.85 -6.21
CA MET A 243 4.10 -20.89 -6.92
C MET A 243 4.13 -21.79 -8.18
N GLN A 244 5.20 -21.70 -8.97
CA GLN A 244 5.37 -22.49 -10.20
C GLN A 244 5.62 -23.98 -9.91
N SER A 245 6.48 -24.29 -8.94
CA SER A 245 6.82 -25.68 -8.57
C SER A 245 5.60 -26.50 -8.12
N GLU A 246 4.55 -25.83 -7.67
CA GLU A 246 3.34 -26.46 -7.14
C GLU A 246 2.17 -26.44 -8.13
N SER A 247 2.21 -25.54 -9.13
CA SER A 247 1.29 -25.55 -10.29
C SER A 247 1.48 -26.75 -11.22
N LEU A 248 2.60 -27.48 -11.07
CA LEU A 248 2.86 -28.75 -11.75
C LEU A 248 2.13 -29.94 -11.10
N ALA A 249 1.42 -29.75 -9.98
CA ALA A 249 0.41 -30.70 -9.52
C ALA A 249 -0.89 -30.46 -10.32
N PRO A 250 -1.42 -31.46 -11.06
CA PRO A 250 -2.36 -31.20 -12.14
C PRO A 250 -3.75 -30.84 -11.61
N CYS A 251 -4.10 -29.54 -11.62
CA CYS A 251 -5.48 -29.11 -11.74
C CYS A 251 -5.70 -28.61 -13.18
N ARG A 252 -6.39 -29.45 -13.97
CA ARG A 252 -6.78 -29.14 -15.36
C ARG A 252 -7.75 -27.96 -15.37
N SER A 253 -7.29 -26.81 -15.88
CA SER A 253 -8.09 -25.94 -16.75
C SER A 253 -7.19 -24.93 -17.43
N ASN A 254 -7.16 -24.99 -18.76
CA ASN A 254 -6.40 -24.11 -19.65
C ASN A 254 -6.82 -22.64 -19.50
N SER A 255 -5.86 -21.79 -19.17
CA SER A 255 -5.68 -20.49 -19.83
C SER A 255 -4.28 -19.97 -19.49
N ARG A 256 -3.38 -20.05 -20.47
CA ARG A 256 -2.08 -19.36 -20.41
C ARG A 256 -2.34 -17.86 -20.42
N SER A 257 -1.94 -17.18 -19.35
CA SER A 257 -1.67 -15.74 -19.38
C SER A 257 -0.31 -15.52 -18.72
N GLU A 258 0.67 -15.25 -19.57
CA GLU A 258 1.99 -14.78 -19.18
C GLU A 258 1.87 -13.31 -18.74
N HIS A 259 1.95 -13.05 -17.44
CA HIS A 259 2.22 -11.70 -16.94
C HIS A 259 3.28 -11.78 -15.85
N SER A 260 4.43 -11.17 -16.15
CA SER A 260 5.62 -11.15 -15.31
C SER A 260 5.39 -10.34 -14.05
N LEU A 261 5.72 -10.98 -12.93
CA LEU A 261 5.77 -10.42 -11.59
C LEU A 261 6.95 -9.46 -11.50
N VAL A 262 6.68 -8.16 -11.47
CA VAL A 262 7.67 -7.17 -11.05
C VAL A 262 6.98 -6.16 -10.14
N GLY A 263 7.28 -6.29 -8.85
CA GLY A 263 6.55 -5.64 -7.77
C GLY A 263 6.99 -4.19 -7.66
N ILE A 264 6.01 -3.29 -7.69
CA ILE A 264 6.14 -1.86 -7.37
C ILE A 264 6.95 -1.05 -8.40
N THR A 265 8.19 -1.40 -8.77
CA THR A 265 8.91 -0.68 -9.84
C THR A 265 8.25 -0.84 -11.20
N GLU A 266 7.69 -2.02 -11.53
CA GLU A 266 6.88 -2.16 -12.75
C GLU A 266 5.41 -1.83 -12.55
N ALA A 267 4.89 -1.75 -11.32
CA ALA A 267 3.59 -1.11 -11.11
C ALA A 267 3.70 0.40 -11.36
N ILE A 268 4.80 1.01 -10.92
CA ILE A 268 5.20 2.40 -11.21
C ILE A 268 5.53 2.57 -12.68
N LYS A 269 6.29 1.67 -13.33
CA LYS A 269 6.52 1.74 -14.79
C LYS A 269 5.26 1.43 -15.59
N TRP A 270 4.37 0.54 -15.14
CA TRP A 270 3.07 0.29 -15.78
C TRP A 270 2.15 1.49 -15.62
N LEU A 271 2.11 2.13 -14.45
CA LEU A 271 1.42 3.40 -14.23
C LEU A 271 2.04 4.52 -15.07
N ARG A 272 3.37 4.57 -15.22
CA ARG A 272 4.11 5.53 -16.06
C ARG A 272 3.78 5.31 -17.54
N VAL A 273 3.89 4.08 -18.06
CA VAL A 273 3.52 3.68 -19.44
C VAL A 273 2.04 3.91 -19.73
N LYS A 274 1.14 3.70 -18.76
CA LYS A 274 -0.30 3.93 -18.92
C LYS A 274 -0.66 5.42 -18.83
N MET A 275 0.11 6.22 -18.10
CA MET A 275 0.01 7.68 -18.09
C MET A 275 0.56 8.30 -19.38
N ASP A 276 1.72 7.86 -19.88
CA ASP A 276 2.32 8.38 -21.12
C ASP A 276 1.37 8.21 -22.33
N ARG A 277 0.57 7.14 -22.35
CA ARG A 277 -0.47 6.89 -23.35
C ARG A 277 -1.71 7.79 -23.23
N LEU A 278 -2.00 8.31 -22.05
CA LEU A 278 -3.14 9.21 -21.78
C LEU A 278 -2.77 10.69 -22.01
N PHE A 279 -1.48 11.04 -22.03
CA PHE A 279 -0.98 12.39 -22.27
C PHE A 279 -0.37 12.60 -23.67
N SER A 280 -0.51 11.61 -24.56
CA SER A 280 -0.11 11.68 -25.98
C SER A 280 -1.31 11.78 -26.94
N GLN A 281 -2.48 12.21 -26.45
CA GLN A 281 -3.66 12.58 -27.25
C GLN A 281 -4.09 14.00 -26.91
#